data_AF-A0A645H1V6-F1
#
_entry.id   AF-A0A645H1V6-F1
#
_cell.length_a   1.000
_cell.length_b   1.000
_cell.length_c   1.000
_cell.angle_alpha   90.00
_cell.angle_beta   90.00
_cell.angle_gamma   90.00
#
_symmetry.space_group_name_H-M   'P 1'
#
loop_
_entity.id
_entity.type
_entity.pdbx_description
1 polymer ?
#
loop_
_entity_poly.entity_id
_entity_poly.type
_entity_poly.pdbx_seq_one_letter_code
_entity_poly.pdbx_strand_id
1 'polypeptide(L)' 'MYSALYESIASVVAGYAFPVCFDFPVGHVKHNFPLVMGKTAKLVVKDNQVIFK' A
#
# COMPACT_ATOMS: atom_id res chain seq x y z
N MET A 1 23.21 0.71 10.61
CA MET A 1 22.88 1.02 9.21
C MET A 1 21.36 0.96 9.10
N TYR A 2 20.70 2.09 8.90
CA TYR A 2 19.23 2.11 8.79
C TYR A 2 18.86 1.77 7.35
N SER A 3 17.93 0.82 7.18
CA SER A 3 17.31 0.52 5.89
C SER A 3 16.46 1.69 5.40
N ALA A 4 16.22 1.79 4.09
CA ALA A 4 15.27 2.77 3.57
C ALA A 4 13.88 2.52 4.18
N LEU A 5 13.01 3.53 4.22
CA LEU A 5 11.69 3.41 4.84
C LEU A 5 10.88 2.24 4.25
N TYR A 6 10.86 2.11 2.93
CA TYR A 6 10.13 1.03 2.26
C TYR A 6 10.71 -0.35 2.56
N GLU A 7 12.04 -0.49 2.59
CA GLU A 7 12.71 -1.74 2.96
C GLU A 7 12.42 -2.12 4.42
N SER A 8 12.41 -1.14 5.32
CA SER A 8 12.09 -1.33 6.74
C SER A 8 10.66 -1.86 6.91
N ILE A 9 9.69 -1.26 6.22
CA ILE A 9 8.29 -1.69 6.25
C ILE A 9 8.15 -3.09 5.64
N ALA A 10 8.72 -3.30 4.44
CA ALA A 10 8.68 -4.59 3.75
C ALA A 10 9.26 -5.72 4.61
N SER A 11 10.36 -5.47 5.31
CA SER A 11 10.99 -6.44 6.21
C SER A 11 10.09 -6.82 7.39
N VAL A 12 9.40 -5.86 8.00
CA VAL A 12 8.53 -6.12 9.16
C VAL A 12 7.27 -6.89 8.76
N VAL A 13 6.73 -6.61 7.58
CA VAL A 13 5.47 -7.21 7.12
C VAL A 13 5.64 -8.51 6.33
N ALA A 14 6.88 -8.93 6.04
CA ALA A 14 7.19 -10.09 5.20
C ALA A 14 6.55 -11.42 5.68
N GLY A 15 6.26 -11.55 6.98
CA GLY A 15 5.62 -12.74 7.56
C GLY A 15 4.09 -12.78 7.44
N TYR A 16 3.46 -11.76 6.87
CA TYR A 16 1.99 -11.64 6.84
C TYR A 16 1.43 -11.81 5.43
N ALA A 17 0.26 -12.44 5.35
CA ALA A 17 -0.43 -12.74 4.09
C ALA A 17 -1.40 -11.62 3.66
N PHE A 18 -1.00 -10.36 3.78
CA PHE A 18 -1.76 -9.22 3.23
C PHE A 18 -0.90 -8.44 2.24
N PRO A 19 -1.52 -7.89 1.17
CA PRO A 19 -0.79 -7.09 0.20
C PRO A 19 -0.46 -5.70 0.77
N VAL A 20 0.68 -5.14 0.36
CA VAL A 20 1.10 -3.78 0.70
C VAL A 20 1.29 -3.00 -0.59
N CYS A 21 0.69 -1.81 -0.66
CA CYS A 21 0.89 -0.86 -1.76
C CYS A 21 1.73 0.31 -1.25
N PHE A 22 2.90 0.52 -1.83
CA PHE A 22 3.69 1.71 -1.60
C PHE A 22 3.29 2.82 -2.58
N ASP A 23 3.62 4.06 -2.24
CA ASP A 23 3.39 5.24 -3.09
C ASP A 23 1.92 5.43 -3.52
N PHE A 24 0.97 5.05 -2.64
CA PHE A 24 -0.44 5.33 -2.91
C PHE A 24 -0.67 6.86 -2.85
N PRO A 25 -1.34 7.46 -3.85
CA PRO A 25 -1.51 8.92 -4.00
C PRO A 25 -2.45 9.54 -2.96
N VAL A 26 -2.00 9.57 -1.69
CA VAL A 26 -2.71 10.16 -0.57
C VAL A 26 -1.77 10.88 0.40
N GLY A 27 -2.20 12.03 0.93
CA GLY A 27 -1.47 12.79 1.95
C GLY A 27 -1.00 14.15 1.44
N HIS A 28 0.17 14.61 1.91
CA HIS A 28 0.77 15.89 1.52
C HIS A 28 1.52 15.79 0.17
N VAL A 29 0.80 15.41 -0.88
CA VAL A 29 1.32 15.23 -2.24
C VAL A 29 0.48 16.00 -3.27
N LYS A 30 1.09 16.39 -4.40
CA LYS A 30 0.40 17.19 -5.44
C LYS A 30 -0.77 16.43 -6.08
N HIS A 31 -0.60 15.13 -6.33
CA HIS A 31 -1.66 14.26 -6.83
C HIS A 31 -2.21 13.43 -5.67
N ASN A 32 -3.31 13.90 -5.08
CA ASN A 32 -3.87 13.39 -3.84
C ASN A 32 -5.35 13.04 -4.05
N PHE A 33 -5.70 11.77 -3.87
CA PHE A 33 -7.09 11.32 -3.97
C PHE A 33 -7.81 11.39 -2.61
N PRO A 34 -9.12 11.70 -2.61
CA PRO A 34 -9.92 11.61 -1.40
C PRO A 34 -10.05 10.15 -0.95
N LEU A 35 -9.93 9.91 0.36
CA LEU A 35 -10.25 8.62 0.97
C LEU A 35 -11.67 8.66 1.52
N VAL A 36 -12.49 7.68 1.13
CA VAL A 36 -13.86 7.54 1.64
C VAL A 36 -13.83 6.79 2.96
N MET A 37 -14.12 7.48 4.06
CA MET A 37 -14.11 6.89 5.39
C MET A 37 -15.27 5.92 5.59
N GLY A 38 -15.01 4.82 6.31
CA GLY A 38 -16.04 3.82 6.65
C GLY A 38 -16.44 2.88 5.50
N LYS A 39 -15.85 3.02 4.31
CA LYS A 39 -16.03 2.05 3.22
C LYS A 39 -15.02 0.91 3.32
N THR A 40 -15.48 -0.28 2.99
CA THR A 40 -14.59 -1.44 2.81
C THR A 40 -13.93 -1.36 1.45
N ALA A 41 -12.61 -1.48 1.41
CA ALA A 41 -11.82 -1.61 0.20
C ALA A 41 -10.99 -2.91 0.25
N LYS A 42 -10.63 -3.44 -0.92
CA LYS A 42 -9.81 -4.64 -1.08
C LYS A 42 -8.77 -4.41 -2.17
N LEU A 43 -7.51 -4.57 -1.79
CA LEU A 43 -6.39 -4.71 -2.72
C LEU A 43 -6.20 -6.20 -3.05
N VAL A 44 -6.21 -6.54 -4.34
CA VAL A 44 -5.97 -7.90 -4.83
C VAL A 44 -4.79 -7.86 -5.79
N VAL A 45 -3.75 -8.62 -5.46
CA VAL A 45 -2.55 -8.78 -6.29
C VAL A 45 -2.58 -10.18 -6.89
N LYS A 46 -2.50 -10.27 -8.21
CA LYS A 46 -2.38 -11.49 -9.01
C LYS A 46 -1.13 -11.37 -9.89
N ASP A 47 -0.65 -12.48 -10.41
CA ASP A 47 0.56 -12.55 -11.25
C ASP A 47 0.59 -11.52 -12.39
N ASN A 48 -0.56 -11.27 -13.03
CA ASN A 48 -0.67 -10.37 -14.19
C ASN A 48 -1.60 -9.17 -13.95
N GLN A 49 -2.09 -8.96 -12.74
CA GLN A 49 -3.10 -7.92 -12.48
C GLN A 49 -3.09 -7.44 -11.03
N VAL A 50 -3.25 -6.13 -10.86
CA VAL A 50 -3.57 -5.50 -9.56
C VAL A 50 -4.96 -4.89 -9.64
N ILE A 51 -5.81 -5.18 -8.66
CA ILE A 51 -7.17 -4.66 -8.56
C ILE A 51 -7.35 -3.99 -7.20
N PHE A 52 -7.78 -2.74 -7.21
CA PHE A 52 -8.22 -2.01 -6.02
C PHE A 52 -9.70 -1.68 -6.17
N LYS A 53 -10.53 -2.12 -5.23
CA LYS A 53 -12.00 -1.98 -5.28
C LYS A 53 -12.60 -1.79 -3.90
#